data_AF-A0A652KFI6-F1
#
_entry.id   AF-A0A652KFI6-F1
#
_cell.length_a   1.000
_cell.length_b   1.000
_cell.length_c   1.000
_cell.angle_alpha   90.00
_cell.angle_beta   90.00
_cell.angle_gamma   90.00
#
_symmetry.space_group_name_H-M   'P 1'
#
loop_
_entity.id
_entity.type
_entity.pdbx_description
1 polymer ?
#
loop_
_entity_poly.entity_id
_entity_poly.type
_entity_poly.pdbx_seq_one_letter_code
_entity_poly.pdbx_strand_id
1 'polypeptide(L)'
;MPAASNTLTVDRLLSAPLPELLAEVGAQLIDAPAADDTLGRIEGRLGAARLTMPTGRSAFERDTIARILVGKLVGAPMRPVPPSLDVHTYGGSQ
;
A
#
# COMPACT_ATOMS: atom_id res chain seq x y z
N MET A 1 16.01 16.21 -13.65
CA MET A 1 16.32 16.23 -12.19
C MET A 1 16.32 14.79 -11.71
N PRO A 2 17.35 14.29 -11.02
CA PRO A 2 17.29 12.95 -10.46
C PRO A 2 16.32 12.98 -9.28
N ALA A 3 15.32 12.11 -9.29
CA ALA A 3 14.40 11.93 -8.17
C ALA A 3 15.22 11.59 -6.93
N ALA A 4 15.07 12.38 -5.87
CA ALA A 4 15.65 12.04 -4.57
C ALA A 4 15.22 10.61 -4.24
N SER A 5 16.19 9.75 -3.92
CA SER A 5 15.94 8.46 -3.30
C SER A 5 15.37 8.74 -1.91
N ASN A 6 14.08 9.10 -1.85
CA ASN A 6 13.41 9.46 -0.62
C ASN A 6 13.06 8.14 0.07
N THR A 7 14.01 7.64 0.86
CA THR A 7 13.81 6.44 1.68
C THR A 7 12.76 6.76 2.74
N LEU A 8 11.50 6.47 2.43
CA LEU A 8 10.39 6.61 3.38
C LEU A 8 10.68 5.77 4.62
N THR A 9 10.74 6.41 5.79
CA THR A 9 10.98 5.72 7.07
C THR A 9 9.68 5.12 7.61
N VAL A 10 9.79 4.11 8.47
CA VAL A 10 8.62 3.52 9.15
C VAL A 10 7.89 4.57 9.99
N ASP A 11 8.63 5.44 10.68
CA ASP A 11 8.03 6.51 11.48
C ASP A 11 7.19 7.46 10.61
N ARG A 12 7.71 7.87 9.45
CA ARG A 12 6.98 8.71 8.50
C ARG A 12 5.76 7.98 7.93
N LEU A 13 5.92 6.71 7.57
CA LEU A 13 4.81 5.87 7.08
C LEU A 13 3.65 5.77 8.07
N LEU A 14 3.91 5.84 9.38
CA LEU A 14 2.90 5.69 10.43
C LEU A 14 2.34 7.01 10.96
N SER A 15 3.12 8.10 10.92
CA SER A 15 2.74 9.39 11.51
C SER A 15 2.25 10.42 10.49
N ALA A 16 2.63 10.30 9.21
CA ALA A 16 2.28 11.30 8.20
C ALA A 16 0.75 11.34 7.94
N PRO A 17 0.18 12.53 7.69
CA PRO A 17 -1.14 12.66 7.08
C PRO A 17 -1.18 11.93 5.74
N LEU A 18 -2.26 11.16 5.50
CA LEU A 18 -2.36 10.31 4.31
C LEU A 18 -2.17 11.06 2.97
N PRO A 19 -2.74 12.26 2.74
CA PRO A 19 -2.54 12.97 1.48
C PRO A 19 -1.08 13.36 1.24
N GLU A 20 -0.34 13.76 2.28
CA GLU A 20 1.08 14.07 2.19
C GLU A 20 1.89 12.82 1.88
N LEU A 21 1.59 11.72 2.56
CA LEU A 21 2.26 10.43 2.34
C LEU A 21 2.10 9.96 0.89
N LEU A 22 0.89 10.04 0.34
CA LEU A 22 0.60 9.66 -1.05
C LEU A 22 1.33 10.55 -2.05
N ALA A 23 1.38 11.86 -1.80
CA ALA A 23 2.13 12.80 -2.64
C ALA A 23 3.63 12.53 -2.60
N GLU A 24 4.19 12.24 -1.41
CA GLU A 24 5.61 11.95 -1.19
C GLU A 24 6.09 10.74 -2.00
N VAL A 25 5.26 9.70 -2.10
CA VAL A 25 5.57 8.48 -2.86
C VAL A 25 5.05 8.50 -4.30
N GLY A 26 4.38 9.58 -4.72
CA GLY A 26 3.71 9.72 -6.01
C GLY A 26 2.70 8.61 -6.29
N ALA A 27 1.88 8.27 -5.29
CA ALA A 27 0.82 7.29 -5.39
C ALA A 27 -0.56 7.96 -5.35
N GLN A 28 -1.52 7.35 -6.05
CA GLN A 28 -2.93 7.74 -5.99
C GLN A 28 -3.75 6.58 -5.44
N LEU A 29 -4.65 6.90 -4.51
CA LEU A 29 -5.59 5.94 -3.96
C LEU A 29 -6.88 5.98 -4.79
N ILE A 30 -7.24 4.87 -5.41
CA ILE A 30 -8.38 4.73 -6.31
C ILE A 30 -9.42 3.85 -5.65
N ASP A 31 -10.66 4.30 -5.69
CA ASP A 31 -11.82 3.54 -5.22
C ASP A 31 -12.39 2.64 -6.32
N ALA A 32 -12.64 1.38 -5.98
CA ALA A 32 -13.23 0.38 -6.86
C ALA A 32 -14.36 -0.40 -6.17
N PRO A 33 -15.29 -1.01 -6.92
CA PRO A 33 -16.31 -1.90 -6.35
C PRO A 33 -15.69 -3.07 -5.58
N ALA A 34 -16.36 -3.56 -4.53
CA ALA A 34 -15.85 -4.69 -3.73
C ALA A 34 -15.74 -6.03 -4.49
N ALA A 35 -16.41 -6.15 -5.64
CA ALA A 35 -16.33 -7.32 -6.52
C ALA A 35 -15.19 -7.23 -7.55
N ASP A 36 -14.42 -6.14 -7.54
CA ASP A 36 -13.30 -5.92 -8.43
C ASP A 36 -12.12 -6.84 -8.05
N ASP A 37 -11.46 -7.44 -9.03
CA ASP A 37 -10.32 -8.34 -8.81
C ASP A 37 -9.01 -7.60 -8.56
N THR A 38 -8.99 -6.27 -8.74
CA THR A 38 -7.82 -5.41 -8.54
C THR A 38 -7.69 -4.87 -7.11
N LEU A 39 -8.56 -5.27 -6.17
CA LEU A 39 -8.50 -4.78 -4.79
C LEU A 39 -7.16 -5.11 -4.11
N GLY A 40 -6.53 -4.10 -3.51
CA GLY A 40 -5.23 -4.25 -2.87
C GLY A 40 -4.06 -4.39 -3.86
N ARG A 41 -4.32 -4.22 -5.16
CA ARG A 41 -3.30 -4.22 -6.20
C ARG A 41 -2.56 -2.88 -6.23
N ILE A 42 -1.27 -2.99 -6.51
CA ILE A 42 -0.38 -1.85 -6.80
C ILE A 42 -0.09 -1.91 -8.30
N GLU A 43 -0.46 -0.87 -9.03
CA GLU A 43 -0.13 -0.71 -10.44
C GLU A 43 0.91 0.39 -10.61
N GLY A 44 1.88 0.18 -11.50
CA GLY A 44 2.95 1.13 -11.75
C GLY A 44 4.13 0.99 -10.78
N ARG A 45 4.80 2.11 -10.51
CA ARG A 45 6.04 2.17 -9.71
C ARG A 45 6.05 3.41 -8.84
N LEU A 46 7.01 3.48 -7.91
CA LEU A 46 7.23 4.66 -7.07
C LEU A 46 7.30 5.95 -7.92
N GLY A 47 6.57 6.98 -7.51
CA GLY A 47 6.41 8.23 -8.25
C GLY A 47 5.26 8.26 -9.27
N ALA A 48 4.66 7.10 -9.60
CA ALA A 48 3.53 6.99 -10.52
C ALA A 48 2.70 5.73 -10.24
N ALA A 49 2.34 5.49 -8.98
CA ALA A 49 1.62 4.28 -8.56
C ALA A 49 0.12 4.53 -8.42
N ARG A 50 -0.70 3.52 -8.75
CA ARG A 50 -2.13 3.47 -8.42
C ARG A 50 -2.37 2.36 -7.40
N LEU A 51 -3.07 2.71 -6.33
CA LEU A 51 -3.40 1.82 -5.21
C LEU A 51 -4.91 1.66 -5.19
N THR A 52 -5.41 0.46 -5.48
CA THR A 52 -6.87 0.24 -5.59
C THR A 52 -7.45 -0.32 -4.29
N MET A 53 -8.57 0.23 -3.84
CA MET A 53 -9.26 -0.20 -2.63
C MET A 53 -10.79 -0.20 -2.78
N PRO A 54 -11.52 -0.97 -1.94
CA PRO A 54 -12.97 -1.05 -2.09
C PRO A 54 -13.65 0.24 -1.61
N THR A 55 -14.71 0.63 -2.32
CA THR A 55 -15.61 1.72 -1.91
C THR A 55 -16.30 1.44 -0.57
N GLY A 56 -16.76 2.49 0.11
CA GLY A 56 -17.58 2.36 1.32
C GLY A 56 -16.82 1.98 2.60
N ARG A 57 -15.48 1.97 2.57
CA ARG A 57 -14.66 1.73 3.77
C ARG A 57 -14.62 2.94 4.68
N SER A 58 -14.54 2.67 5.99
CA SER A 58 -14.35 3.73 6.99
C SER A 58 -13.03 4.47 6.76
N ALA A 59 -12.93 5.73 7.23
CA ALA A 59 -11.69 6.50 7.10
C ALA A 59 -10.48 5.80 7.73
N PHE A 60 -10.70 5.11 8.86
CA PHE A 60 -9.66 4.32 9.54
C PHE A 60 -9.20 3.10 8.71
N GLU A 61 -10.14 2.33 8.15
CA GLU A 61 -9.78 1.23 7.26
C GLU A 61 -9.04 1.73 6.02
N ARG A 62 -9.49 2.86 5.45
CA ARG A 62 -8.84 3.45 4.28
C ARG A 62 -7.38 3.82 4.56
N ASP A 63 -7.16 4.52 5.67
CA ASP A 63 -5.82 4.93 6.10
C ASP A 63 -4.91 3.72 6.34
N THR A 64 -5.43 2.70 7.04
CA THR A 64 -4.70 1.45 7.32
C THR A 64 -4.30 0.72 6.04
N ILE A 65 -5.24 0.51 5.12
CA ILE A 65 -4.99 -0.19 3.85
C ILE A 65 -4.00 0.62 3.00
N ALA A 66 -4.18 1.94 2.91
CA ALA A 66 -3.28 2.78 2.13
C ALA A 66 -1.84 2.71 2.65
N ARG A 67 -1.62 2.75 3.97
CA ARG A 67 -0.29 2.59 4.56
C ARG A 67 0.32 1.21 4.29
N ILE A 68 -0.48 0.13 4.32
CA ILE A 68 0.00 -1.21 3.95
C ILE A 68 0.46 -1.22 2.48
N LEU A 69 -0.34 -0.65 1.57
CA LEU A 69 -0.01 -0.60 0.14
C LEU A 69 1.21 0.29 -0.15
N VAL A 70 1.32 1.44 0.50
CA VAL A 70 2.50 2.31 0.41
C VAL A 70 3.74 1.59 0.95
N GLY A 71 3.63 0.92 2.10
CA GLY A 71 4.71 0.11 2.66
C GLY A 71 5.21 -0.97 1.69
N LYS A 72 4.29 -1.68 1.03
CA LYS A 72 4.62 -2.64 -0.03
C LYS A 72 5.28 -1.96 -1.23
N LEU A 73 4.76 -0.82 -1.69
CA LEU A 73 5.28 -0.07 -2.84
C LEU A 73 6.74 0.38 -2.63
N VAL A 74 7.08 0.85 -1.43
CA VAL A 74 8.45 1.31 -1.10
C VAL A 74 9.39 0.15 -0.72
N GLY A 75 8.90 -1.09 -0.70
CA GLY A 75 9.68 -2.25 -0.28
C GLY A 75 10.05 -2.21 1.20
N ALA A 76 9.19 -1.65 2.06
CA ALA A 76 9.44 -1.59 3.49
C ALA A 76 9.65 -3.01 4.06
N PRO A 77 10.67 -3.22 4.91
CA PRO A 77 10.97 -4.55 5.43
C PRO A 77 9.79 -5.05 6.27
N MET A 78 9.10 -6.07 5.78
CA MET A 78 8.10 -6.79 6.57
C MET A 78 8.82 -7.75 7.50
N ARG A 79 8.42 -7.77 8.78
CA ARG A 79 8.89 -8.83 9.68
C ARG A 79 8.38 -10.18 9.17
N PRO A 80 9.17 -11.26 9.32
CA PRO A 80 8.68 -12.60 9.05
C PRO A 80 7.41 -12.86 9.86
N VAL A 81 6.46 -13.57 9.25
CA VAL A 81 5.28 -14.05 9.97
C VAL A 81 5.76 -15.02 11.06
N PRO A 82 5.29 -14.89 12.31
CA PRO A 82 5.60 -15.84 13.37
C PRO A 82 5.32 -17.29 12.94
N PRO A 83 6.16 -18.27 13.31
CA PRO A 83 5.99 -19.66 12.91
C PRO A 83 4.73 -20.31 13.49
N SER A 84 4.05 -19.66 14.44
CA SER A 84 2.78 -20.09 15.01
C SER A 84 1.55 -19.72 14.17
N LEU A 85 1.73 -19.02 13.05
CA LEU A 85 0.65 -18.60 12.16
C LEU A 85 0.82 -19.27 10.80
N ASP A 86 -0.23 -19.94 10.33
CA ASP A 86 -0.28 -20.49 8.98
C ASP A 86 -0.52 -19.38 7.95
N VAL A 87 0.33 -19.35 6.92
CA VAL A 87 0.22 -18.40 5.81
C VAL A 87 -0.33 -19.13 4.59
N HIS A 88 -1.55 -18.78 4.20
CA HIS A 88 -2.12 -19.21 2.93
C HIS A 88 -2.04 -18.07 1.91
N THR A 89 -1.29 -18.29 0.83
CA THR A 89 -1.31 -17.40 -0.33
C THR A 89 -2.44 -17.84 -1.25
N TYR A 90 -3.44 -16.97 -1.44
CA TYR A 90 -4.49 -17.20 -2.44
C TYR A 90 -3.99 -16.75 -3.82
N GLY A 91 -4.02 -17.62 -4.82
CA GLY A 91 -3.75 -17.28 -6.23
C GLY A 91 -2.55 -17.94 -6.92
N GLY A 92 -2.02 -19.07 -6.42
CA GLY A 92 -1.05 -19.87 -7.17
C GLY A 92 -1.73 -20.96 -7.99
N SER A 93 -1.79 -20.81 -9.32
CA SER A 93 -1.91 -21.96 -10.21
C SER A 93 -0.62 -22.79 -10.12
N GLN A 94 -0.74 -24.06 -9.71
CA GLN A 94 0.29 -25.07 -9.98
C GLN A 94 0.37 -25.37 -11.47
#